data_AF-A0A9E2XCF6-F1
#
_entry.id   AF-A0A9E2XCF6-F1
#
_cell.length_a   1.000
_cell.length_b   1.000
_cell.length_c   1.000
_cell.angle_alpha   90.00
_cell.angle_beta   90.00
_cell.angle_gamma   90.00
#
_symmetry.space_group_name_H-M   'P 1'
#
loop_
_entity.id
_entity.type
_entity.pdbx_description
1 polymer ?
#
loop_
_entity_poly.entity_id
_entity_poly.type
_entity_poly.pdbx_seq_one_letter_code
_entity_poly.pdbx_strand_id
1 'polypeptide(L)' 'MDTNVLVYALDADSPHHAASRPLLEAAREGSATLYVTSQILCEFYAVVTNARRVANPRTPDDAASAISDFLAFL' A
#
# COMPACT_ATOMS: atom_id res chain seq x y z
N MET A 1 3.75 -6.64 -8.03
CA MET A 1 2.57 -6.50 -7.13
C MET A 1 1.62 -5.47 -7.71
N ASP A 2 0.38 -5.36 -7.24
CA ASP A 2 -0.60 -4.40 -7.76
C ASP A 2 -0.90 -3.32 -6.70
N THR A 3 -1.31 -2.13 -7.14
CA THR A 3 -1.76 -1.01 -6.30
C THR A 3 -2.83 -1.43 -5.30
N ASN A 4 -3.81 -2.24 -5.70
CA ASN A 4 -4.91 -2.64 -4.83
C ASN A 4 -4.41 -3.41 -3.59
N VAL A 5 -3.37 -4.23 -3.73
CA VAL A 5 -2.78 -4.96 -2.60
C VAL A 5 -2.19 -3.99 -1.57
N LEU A 6 -1.49 -2.95 -2.03
CA LEU A 6 -0.95 -1.90 -1.14
C LEU A 6 -2.06 -1.14 -0.42
N VAL A 7 -3.12 -0.78 -1.14
CA VAL A 7 -4.27 -0.05 -0.58
C VAL A 7 -4.96 -0.89 0.49
N TYR A 8 -5.30 -2.14 0.18
CA TYR A 8 -5.98 -3.03 1.13
C TYR A 8 -5.11 -3.41 2.33
N ALA A 9 -3.79 -3.50 2.17
CA ALA A 9 -2.90 -3.76 3.30
C ALA A 9 -2.82 -2.58 4.30
N LEU A 10 -3.25 -1.37 3.92
CA LEU A 10 -3.34 -0.20 4.79
C LEU A 10 -4.76 0.15 5.24
N ASP A 11 -5.78 -0.41 4.58
CA ASP A 11 -7.18 -0.22 4.90
C ASP A 11 -7.69 -1.41 5.72
N ALA A 12 -7.73 -1.25 7.05
CA ALA A 12 -8.15 -2.31 7.97
C ALA A 12 -9.63 -2.69 7.83
N ASP A 13 -10.46 -1.81 7.27
CA ASP A 13 -11.88 -2.03 7.07
C ASP A 13 -12.17 -2.77 5.75
N SER A 14 -11.17 -2.90 4.87
CA SER A 14 -11.32 -3.63 3.61
C SER A 14 -11.46 -5.14 3.86
N PRO A 15 -12.42 -5.82 3.20
CA PRO A 15 -12.53 -7.28 3.28
C PRO A 15 -11.29 -7.99 2.74
N HIS A 16 -10.46 -7.30 1.94
CA HIS A 16 -9.22 -7.82 1.38
C HIS A 16 -7.99 -7.56 2.27
N HIS A 17 -8.15 -6.86 3.40
CA HIS A 17 -7.06 -6.56 4.33
C HIS A 17 -6.36 -7.83 4.82
N ALA A 18 -7.16 -8.79 5.28
CA ALA A 18 -6.67 -10.05 5.83
C ALA A 18 -5.85 -10.88 4.83
N ALA A 19 -6.10 -10.74 3.53
CA ALA A 19 -5.34 -11.40 2.47
C ALA A 19 -4.12 -10.59 2.01
N SER A 20 -4.20 -9.26 2.07
CA SER A 20 -3.16 -8.37 1.54
C SER A 20 -2.05 -8.08 2.55
N ARG A 21 -2.41 -7.93 3.84
CA ARG A 21 -1.45 -7.62 4.90
C ARG A 21 -0.35 -8.68 5.06
N PRO A 22 -0.65 -9.99 5.06
CA PRO A 22 0.39 -11.02 5.23
C PRO A 22 1.45 -11.01 4.11
N LEU A 23 1.11 -10.56 2.90
CA LEU A 23 2.09 -10.45 1.81
C LEU A 23 3.17 -9.42 2.15
N LEU A 24 2.79 -8.25 2.67
CA LEU A 24 3.75 -7.23 3.07
C LEU A 24 4.58 -7.67 4.27
N GLU A 25 3.98 -8.39 5.24
CA GLU A 25 4.75 -8.92 6.36
C GLU A 25 5.76 -9.98 5.91
N ALA A 26 5.37 -10.88 5.00
CA ALA A 26 6.30 -11.87 4.44
C ALA A 26 7.49 -11.20 3.74
N ALA A 27 7.27 -10.08 3.03
CA ALA A 27 8.36 -9.29 2.45
C ALA A 27 9.25 -8.65 3.53
N ARG A 28 8.64 -8.07 4.55
CA ARG A 28 9.36 -7.46 5.68
C ARG A 28 10.20 -8.45 6.47
N GLU A 29 9.69 -9.66 6.64
CA GLU A 29 10.38 -10.78 7.30
C GLU A 29 11.43 -11.45 6.41
N GLY A 30 11.50 -11.07 5.12
CA GLY A 30 12.41 -11.66 4.14
C GLY A 30 12.02 -13.07 3.69
N SER A 31 10.81 -13.54 4.02
CA SER A 31 10.27 -14.84 3.59
C SER A 31 9.65 -14.80 2.19
N ALA A 32 9.44 -13.61 1.63
CA ALA A 32 9.07 -13.37 0.24
C ALA A 32 9.81 -12.16 -0.34
N THR A 33 9.96 -12.11 -1.66
CA THR A 33 10.44 -10.91 -2.38
C THR A 33 9.29 -10.37 -3.23
N LEU A 34 8.94 -9.11 -3.03
CA LEU A 34 7.83 -8.48 -3.72
C LEU A 34 8.33 -7.29 -4.52
N TYR A 35 8.02 -7.27 -5.82
CA TYR A 35 8.44 -6.20 -6.71
C TYR A 35 7.31 -5.20 -6.95
N VAL A 36 7.66 -3.91 -6.90
CA VAL A 36 6.79 -2.80 -7.26
C VAL A 36 7.47 -1.93 -8.33
N THR A 37 6.67 -1.25 -9.14
CA THR A 37 7.16 -0.28 -10.12
C THR A 37 6.82 1.13 -9.64
N SER A 38 7.50 2.14 -10.17
CA SER A 38 7.16 3.54 -9.91
C SER A 38 5.70 3.86 -10.26
N GLN A 39 5.15 3.24 -11.31
CA GLN A 39 3.75 3.40 -11.68
C GLN A 39 2.80 2.94 -10.56
N ILE A 40 3.05 1.79 -9.94
CA ILE A 40 2.23 1.26 -8.84
C ILE A 40 2.26 2.20 -7.63
N LEU A 41 3.42 2.78 -7.32
CA LEU A 41 3.55 3.75 -6.22
C LEU A 41 2.79 5.05 -6.52
N CYS A 42 2.85 5.54 -7.76
CA CYS A 42 2.09 6.71 -8.19
C CYS A 42 0.58 6.47 -8.14
N GLU A 43 0.12 5.30 -8.59
CA GLU A 43 -1.29 4.92 -8.50
C GLU A 43 -1.76 4.81 -7.06
N PHE A 44 -0.96 4.17 -6.19
CA PHE A 44 -1.24 4.10 -4.76
C PHE A 44 -1.42 5.50 -4.16
N TYR A 45 -0.47 6.40 -4.40
CA TYR A 45 -0.53 7.79 -3.94
C TYR A 45 -1.81 8.49 -4.40
N ALA A 46 -2.13 8.36 -5.70
CA ALA A 46 -3.30 8.99 -6.30
C ALA A 46 -4.63 8.41 -5.77
N VAL A 47 -4.65 7.14 -5.36
CA VAL A 47 -5.85 6.51 -4.77
C VAL A 47 -6.05 6.96 -3.33
N VAL A 48 -5.03 6.83 -2.48
CA VAL A 48 -5.18 7.04 -1.03
C VAL A 48 -5.37 8.51 -0.65
N THR A 49 -4.95 9.45 -1.50
CA THR A 49 -5.14 10.90 -1.29
C THR A 49 -6.43 11.44 -1.90
N ASN A 50 -7.16 10.62 -2.67
CA ASN A 50 -8.35 11.08 -3.40
C ASN A 50 -9.64 10.80 -2.63
N ALA A 51 -10.22 11.86 -2.06
CA ALA A 51 -11.49 11.84 -1.32
C ALA A 51 -12.70 11.29 -2.10
N ARG A 52 -12.62 11.18 -3.44
CA ARG A 52 -13.69 10.57 -4.26
C ARG A 52 -13.56 9.05 -4.38
N ARG A 53 -12.38 8.49 -4.06
CA ARG A 53 -12.06 7.07 -4.22
C ARG A 53 -11.99 6.31 -2.91
N VAL A 54 -11.69 7.00 -1.81
CA VAL A 54 -11.58 6.40 -0.48
C VAL A 54 -12.45 7.15 0.52
N ALA A 55 -13.01 6.43 1.49
CA ALA A 55 -13.87 7.02 2.52
C ALA A 55 -13.08 7.95 3.46
N ASN A 56 -11.83 7.57 3.77
CA ASN A 56 -10.93 8.31 4.64
C ASN A 56 -9.64 8.64 3.87
N PRO A 57 -9.61 9.72 3.08
CA PRO A 57 -8.41 10.11 2.33
C PRO A 57 -7.27 10.46 3.29
N ARG A 58 -6.09 9.93 2.98
CA ARG A 58 -4.83 10.26 3.65
C ARG A 58 -4.31 11.61 3.16
N THR A 59 -3.51 12.28 3.97
CA THR A 59 -2.80 13.47 3.52
C THR A 59 -1.71 13.09 2.50
N PRO A 60 -1.32 14.02 1.62
CA PRO A 60 -0.13 13.88 0.76
C PRO A 60 1.12 13.39 1.51
N ASP A 61 1.37 13.92 2.71
CA ASP A 61 2.55 13.59 3.50
C ASP A 61 2.44 12.17 4.10
N ASP A 62 1.26 11.77 4.59
CA ASP A 62 1.03 10.40 5.07
C ASP A 62 1.22 9.38 3.94
N ALA A 63 0.77 9.71 2.73
CA ALA A 63 0.92 8.84 1.57
C ALA A 63 2.40 8.72 1.14
N ALA A 64 3.16 9.80 1.19
CA ALA A 64 4.59 9.79 0.90
C ALA A 64 5.39 9.01 1.97
N SER A 65 5.01 9.14 3.25
CA SER A 65 5.59 8.33 4.33
C SER A 65 5.32 6.85 4.12
N ALA A 66 4.09 6.46 3.79
CA ALA A 66 3.75 5.06 3.53
C ALA A 66 4.55 4.48 2.34
N ILE A 67 4.77 5.25 1.28
CA ILE A 67 5.63 4.84 0.16
C ILE A 67 7.08 4.62 0.61
N SER A 68 7.60 5.54 1.44
CA SER A 68 8.96 5.41 1.97
C SER A 68 9.10 4.16 2.83
N ASP A 69 8.08 3.86 3.65
CA ASP A 69 8.04 2.64 4.46
C ASP A 69 8.01 1.39 3.59
N PHE A 70 7.24 1.38 2.50
CA PHE A 70 7.22 0.26 1.55
C PHE A 70 8.58 0.03 0.90
N LEU A 71 9.23 1.09 0.42
CA LEU A 71 10.54 1.01 -0.24
C LEU A 71 11.68 0.56 0.68
N ALA A 72 11.48 0.56 2.00
CA ALA A 72 12.48 0.09 2.94
C ALA A 72 12.62 -1.44 2.98
N PHE A 73 11.61 -2.19 2.50
CA PHE A 73 11.60 -3.66 2.58
C PHE A 73 11.05 -4.40 1.35
N LEU A 74 10.47 -3.69 0.38
CA LEU A 74 10.10 -4.24 -0.94
C LEU A 74 11.29 -4.15 -1.90
#